data_AF-A0A6S7J305-F1
#
_entry.id   AF-A0A6S7J305-F1
#
_cell.length_a   1.000
_cell.length_b   1.000
_cell.length_c   1.000
_cell.angle_alpha   90.00
_cell.angle_beta   90.00
_cell.angle_gamma   90.00
#
_symmetry.space_group_name_H-M   'P 1'
#
loop_
_entity.id
_entity.type
_entity.pdbx_description
1 polymer ?
#
loop_
_entity_poly.entity_id
_entity_poly.type
_entity_poly.pdbx_seq_one_letter_code
_entity_poly.pdbx_strand_id
1 'polypeptide(L)'
;GSIKLSFAGSPAEDKQQEKGGQFKRKPEIEHMFRQPEKRPPKTVSTAFTILALLPLLILFVAWLKLGVNLSNFQFSIPAIVFHVGLGGIFLLMYAFWTCLNMFSTLKLLGLVGSVTFLAGNSLLASLAAQRTKN
;
A
#
# COMPACT_ATOMS: atom_id res chain seq x y z
N GLY A 1 -43.04 -63.56 -18.53
CA GLY A 1 -42.26 -62.90 -17.45
C GLY A 1 -41.23 -62.00 -18.10
N SER A 2 -41.19 -60.72 -17.74
CA SER A 2 -40.21 -59.75 -18.23
C SER A 2 -38.98 -59.75 -17.31
N ILE A 3 -37.82 -60.12 -17.85
CA ILE A 3 -36.56 -60.11 -17.10
C ILE A 3 -35.92 -58.72 -17.26
N LYS A 4 -35.70 -58.02 -16.15
CA LYS A 4 -35.03 -56.72 -16.11
C LYS A 4 -33.57 -56.91 -15.74
N LEU A 5 -32.68 -56.71 -16.71
CA LEU A 5 -31.23 -56.76 -16.50
C LEU A 5 -30.74 -55.38 -16.07
N SER A 6 -30.08 -55.32 -14.92
CA SER A 6 -29.41 -54.12 -14.42
C SER A 6 -27.91 -54.41 -14.34
N PHE A 7 -27.12 -53.68 -15.12
CA PHE A 7 -25.67 -53.85 -15.19
C PHE A 7 -25.00 -52.74 -14.38
N ALA A 8 -24.10 -53.14 -13.49
CA ALA A 8 -23.28 -52.21 -12.71
C ALA A 8 -22.27 -51.52 -13.64
N GLY A 9 -22.40 -50.20 -13.78
CA GLY A 9 -21.54 -49.38 -14.64
C GLY A 9 -22.24 -48.74 -15.83
N SER A 10 -23.52 -49.01 -16.05
CA SER A 10 -24.32 -48.09 -16.88
C SER A 10 -24.41 -46.77 -16.11
N PRO A 11 -23.93 -45.64 -16.67
CA PRO A 11 -24.15 -44.34 -16.05
C PRO A 11 -25.63 -44.25 -15.73
N ALA A 12 -25.98 -43.94 -14.48
CA ALA A 12 -27.37 -43.83 -14.05
C ALA A 12 -28.12 -43.04 -15.13
N GLU A 13 -29.21 -43.61 -15.65
CA GLU A 13 -30.05 -42.97 -16.66
C GLU A 13 -30.36 -41.54 -16.22
N ASP A 14 -29.63 -40.58 -16.79
CA ASP A 14 -30.12 -39.23 -16.86
C ASP A 14 -31.32 -39.34 -17.80
N LYS A 15 -32.52 -39.36 -17.20
CA LYS A 15 -33.77 -39.55 -17.91
C LYS A 15 -33.82 -38.52 -19.04
N GLN A 16 -33.95 -39.04 -20.26
CA GLN A 16 -34.14 -38.32 -21.53
C GLN A 16 -32.86 -37.93 -22.30
N GLN A 17 -32.16 -38.94 -22.82
CA GLN A 17 -31.60 -38.79 -24.17
C GLN A 17 -32.56 -39.41 -25.19
N GLU A 18 -33.67 -38.71 -25.39
CA GLU A 18 -34.61 -38.92 -26.47
C GLU A 18 -33.85 -38.78 -27.80
N LYS A 19 -33.88 -39.83 -28.64
CA LYS A 19 -33.38 -39.81 -30.02
C LYS A 19 -34.19 -38.78 -30.83
N GLY A 20 -33.81 -37.50 -30.71
CA GLY A 20 -34.49 -36.38 -31.39
C GLY A 20 -34.03 -34.97 -30.99
N GLY A 21 -32.86 -34.79 -30.35
CA GLY A 21 -32.55 -33.54 -29.64
C GLY A 21 -31.23 -32.86 -29.99
N GLN A 22 -30.86 -32.68 -31.26
CA GLN A 22 -29.70 -31.81 -31.59
C GLN A 22 -29.93 -30.32 -31.22
N PHE A 23 -31.18 -29.91 -30.99
CA PHE A 23 -31.58 -28.52 -30.71
C PHE A 23 -32.29 -28.33 -29.36
N LYS A 24 -32.01 -29.15 -28.33
CA LYS A 24 -32.53 -28.91 -26.96
C LYS A 24 -31.59 -28.01 -26.16
N ARG A 25 -32.15 -27.07 -25.39
CA ARG A 25 -31.40 -26.15 -24.53
C ARG A 25 -30.65 -26.94 -23.45
N LYS A 26 -29.32 -26.75 -23.38
CA LYS A 26 -28.48 -27.34 -22.32
C LYS A 26 -28.78 -26.68 -20.97
N PRO A 27 -28.58 -27.39 -19.85
CA PRO A 27 -28.64 -26.76 -18.53
C PRO A 27 -27.65 -25.60 -18.45
N GLU A 28 -28.05 -24.57 -17.70
CA GLU A 28 -27.21 -23.38 -17.45
C GLU A 28 -25.99 -23.77 -16.61
N ILE A 29 -24.82 -23.26 -16.94
CA ILE A 29 -23.57 -23.52 -16.21
C ILE A 29 -23.33 -22.38 -15.24
N GLU A 30 -23.52 -22.65 -13.95
CA GLU A 30 -23.23 -21.71 -12.88
C GLU A 30 -21.72 -21.71 -12.58
N HIS A 31 -21.04 -20.59 -12.83
CA HIS A 31 -19.62 -20.46 -12.45
C HIS A 31 -19.49 -20.26 -10.93
N MET A 32 -18.87 -21.21 -10.24
CA MET A 32 -18.54 -21.05 -8.82
C MET A 32 -17.28 -20.20 -8.64
N PHE A 33 -17.46 -18.99 -8.12
CA PHE A 33 -16.36 -18.14 -7.68
C PHE A 33 -15.64 -18.71 -6.47
N ARG A 34 -14.34 -18.40 -6.35
CA ARG A 34 -13.55 -18.72 -5.17
C ARG A 34 -14.13 -17.98 -3.96
N GLN A 35 -14.30 -18.72 -2.86
CA GLN A 35 -14.73 -18.13 -1.60
C GLN A 35 -13.68 -17.13 -1.07
N PRO A 36 -14.10 -15.96 -0.55
CA PRO A 36 -13.16 -14.99 -0.02
C PRO A 36 -12.44 -15.53 1.21
N GLU A 37 -11.16 -15.23 1.33
CA GLU A 37 -10.34 -15.66 2.47
C GLU A 37 -10.80 -14.95 3.76
N LYS A 38 -10.81 -15.70 4.86
CA LYS A 38 -11.23 -15.18 6.16
C LYS A 38 -10.18 -14.20 6.69
N ARG A 39 -10.60 -12.95 6.94
CA ARG A 39 -9.75 -11.91 7.54
C ARG A 39 -9.62 -12.09 9.06
N PRO A 40 -8.48 -11.70 9.65
CA PRO A 40 -8.30 -11.77 11.10
C PRO A 40 -9.25 -10.82 11.85
N PRO A 41 -9.50 -11.07 13.16
CA PRO A 41 -10.29 -10.18 13.99
C PRO A 41 -9.68 -8.78 14.07
N LYS A 42 -10.52 -7.74 13.97
CA LYS A 42 -10.08 -6.33 14.02
C LYS A 42 -9.32 -5.98 15.30
N THR A 43 -9.70 -6.58 16.42
CA THR A 43 -9.07 -6.36 17.73
C THR A 43 -7.58 -6.69 17.72
N VAL A 44 -7.22 -7.83 17.11
CA VAL A 44 -5.82 -8.27 16.99
C VAL A 44 -5.05 -7.30 16.09
N SER A 45 -5.59 -6.96 14.92
CA SER A 45 -4.95 -6.00 14.01
C SER A 45 -4.71 -4.64 14.68
N THR A 46 -5.70 -4.09 15.40
CA THR A 46 -5.55 -2.81 16.11
C THR A 46 -4.51 -2.88 17.22
N ALA A 47 -4.47 -3.96 18.00
CA ALA A 47 -3.49 -4.13 19.07
C ALA A 47 -2.05 -4.09 18.53
N PHE A 48 -1.78 -4.79 17.43
CA PHE A 48 -0.46 -4.78 16.79
C PHE A 48 -0.12 -3.45 16.11
N THR A 49 -1.10 -2.74 15.54
CA THR A 49 -0.88 -1.38 15.01
C THR A 49 -0.44 -0.42 16.13
N ILE A 50 -1.08 -0.47 17.30
CA ILE A 50 -0.68 0.34 18.45
C ILE A 50 0.74 -0.04 18.90
N LEU A 51 1.01 -1.35 19.01
CA LEU A 51 2.34 -1.85 19.39
C LEU A 51 3.42 -1.38 18.42
N ALA A 52 3.15 -1.33 17.11
CA ALA A 52 4.07 -0.81 16.10
C ALA A 52 4.34 0.71 16.22
N LEU A 53 3.40 1.48 16.80
CA LEU A 53 3.56 2.92 17.04
C LEU A 53 4.28 3.24 18.36
N LEU A 54 4.35 2.29 19.31
CA LEU A 54 4.98 2.52 20.62
C LEU A 54 6.45 2.95 20.54
N PRO A 55 7.33 2.35 19.70
CA PRO A 55 8.73 2.79 19.59
C PRO A 55 8.88 4.26 19.21
N LEU A 56 7.98 4.77 18.37
CA LEU A 56 7.97 6.18 17.97
C LEU A 56 7.59 7.10 19.14
N LEU A 57 6.63 6.69 19.98
CA LEU A 57 6.29 7.42 21.20
C LEU A 57 7.48 7.46 22.18
N ILE A 58 8.12 6.31 22.38
CA ILE A 58 9.31 6.20 23.24
C ILE A 58 10.42 7.14 22.77
N LEU A 59 10.65 7.25 21.45
CA LEU A 59 11.61 8.18 20.87
C LEU A 59 11.33 9.63 21.27
N PHE A 60 10.08 10.09 21.17
CA PHE A 60 9.72 11.46 21.54
C PHE A 60 9.91 11.72 23.04
N VAL A 61 9.54 10.78 23.90
CA VAL A 61 9.77 10.89 25.36
C VAL A 61 11.27 10.96 25.66
N ALA A 62 12.07 10.14 25.00
CA ALA A 62 13.52 10.15 25.16
C ALA A 62 14.13 11.49 24.75
N TRP A 63 13.71 12.08 23.64
CA TRP A 63 14.16 13.41 23.22
C TRP A 63 13.83 14.51 24.22
N LEU A 64 12.62 14.49 24.81
CA LEU A 64 12.23 15.43 25.86
C LEU A 64 13.10 15.29 27.11
N LYS A 65 13.42 14.04 27.50
CA LYS A 65 14.29 13.76 28.65
C LYS A 65 15.75 14.16 28.41
N LEU A 66 16.25 14.00 27.19
CA LEU A 66 17.61 14.37 26.79
C LEU A 66 17.76 15.87 26.51
N GLY A 67 16.67 16.64 26.49
CA GLY A 67 16.70 18.07 26.20
C GLY A 67 17.10 18.39 24.76
N VAL A 68 16.75 17.51 23.80
CA VAL A 68 16.97 17.76 22.36
C VAL A 68 16.24 19.05 21.98
N ASN A 69 16.97 20.02 21.46
CA ASN A 69 16.45 21.32 21.05
C ASN A 69 16.67 21.57 19.55
N LEU A 70 16.02 22.60 19.02
CA LEU A 70 16.19 23.07 17.65
C LEU A 70 16.93 24.42 17.60
N SER A 71 17.79 24.72 18.58
CA SER A 71 18.40 26.06 18.69
C SER A 71 19.32 26.40 17.54
N ASN A 72 19.87 25.41 16.85
CA ASN A 72 20.79 25.57 15.72
C ASN A 72 20.08 25.65 14.36
N PHE A 73 18.75 25.84 14.35
CA PHE A 73 18.02 25.95 13.09
C PHE A 73 18.32 27.29 12.40
N GLN A 74 18.94 27.22 11.22
CA GLN A 74 19.24 28.40 10.43
C GLN A 74 17.99 28.81 9.64
N PHE A 75 17.41 29.97 9.96
CA PHE A 75 16.30 30.55 9.20
C PHE A 75 16.79 31.22 7.90
N SER A 76 17.40 30.43 7.02
CA SER A 76 17.83 30.87 5.69
C SER A 76 16.83 30.41 4.62
N ILE A 77 16.76 31.13 3.49
CA ILE A 77 15.88 30.75 2.37
C ILE A 77 16.16 29.30 1.91
N PRO A 78 17.43 28.86 1.72
CA PRO A 78 17.71 27.47 1.36
C PRO A 78 17.23 26.47 2.42
N ALA A 79 17.34 26.80 3.71
CA ALA A 79 16.88 25.94 4.79
C ALA A 79 15.36 25.76 4.79
N ILE A 80 14.61 26.84 4.62
CA ILE A 80 13.14 26.80 4.55
C ILE A 80 12.71 26.01 3.31
N VAL A 81 13.26 26.33 2.14
CA VAL A 81 12.94 25.64 0.88
C VAL A 81 13.26 24.15 0.97
N PHE A 82 14.38 23.77 1.60
CA PHE A 82 14.74 22.38 1.80
C PHE A 82 13.74 21.63 2.70
N HIS A 83 13.37 22.19 3.87
CA HIS A 83 12.46 21.51 4.80
C HIS A 83 11.02 21.45 4.25
N VAL A 84 10.55 22.51 3.59
CA VAL A 84 9.25 22.51 2.90
C VAL A 84 9.26 21.52 1.74
N GLY A 85 10.33 21.50 0.94
CA GLY A 85 10.50 20.54 -0.15
C GLY A 85 10.50 19.10 0.34
N LEU A 86 11.26 18.80 1.39
CA LEU A 86 11.32 17.49 2.01
C LEU A 86 9.96 17.06 2.60
N GLY A 87 9.28 17.95 3.33
CA GLY A 87 7.92 17.71 3.80
C GLY A 87 6.93 17.49 2.66
N GLY A 88 7.07 18.25 1.57
CA GLY A 88 6.30 18.09 0.34
C GLY A 88 6.53 16.72 -0.32
N ILE A 89 7.75 16.21 -0.32
CA ILE A 89 8.06 14.86 -0.82
C ILE A 89 7.36 13.79 0.03
N PHE A 90 7.39 13.89 1.36
CA PHE A 90 6.67 12.95 2.23
C PHE A 90 5.15 12.99 1.99
N LEU A 91 4.58 14.19 1.84
CA LEU A 91 3.17 14.35 1.51
C LEU A 91 2.83 13.78 0.12
N LEU A 92 3.71 13.99 -0.87
CA LEU A 92 3.57 13.42 -2.21
C LEU A 92 3.58 11.89 -2.17
N MET A 93 4.44 11.28 -1.35
CA MET A 93 4.47 9.82 -1.19
C MET A 93 3.19 9.30 -0.53
N TYR A 94 2.65 10.02 0.45
CA TYR A 94 1.33 9.68 1.00
C TYR A 94 0.22 9.80 -0.06
N ALA A 95 0.24 10.87 -0.87
CA ALA A 95 -0.73 11.05 -1.94
C ALA A 95 -0.61 9.98 -3.04
N PHE A 96 0.61 9.52 -3.35
CA PHE A 96 0.87 8.35 -4.19
C PHE A 96 0.24 7.08 -3.63
N TRP A 97 0.36 6.85 -2.33
CA TRP A 97 -0.26 5.71 -1.68
C TRP A 97 -1.79 5.73 -1.78
N THR A 98 -2.43 6.90 -1.69
CA THR A 98 -3.89 6.99 -1.62
C THR A 98 -4.58 7.16 -2.97
N CYS A 99 -4.04 7.98 -3.87
CA CYS A 99 -4.80 8.46 -5.03
C CYS A 99 -3.99 8.72 -6.32
N LEU A 100 -2.67 8.95 -6.26
CA LEU A 100 -1.89 9.36 -7.43
C LEU A 100 -1.39 8.18 -8.28
N ASN A 101 -1.30 8.40 -9.59
CA ASN A 101 -0.67 7.47 -10.53
C ASN A 101 0.86 7.64 -10.55
N MET A 102 1.56 6.59 -11.00
CA MET A 102 3.03 6.53 -11.08
C MET A 102 3.62 7.70 -11.88
N PHE A 103 3.16 7.94 -13.11
CA PHE A 103 3.71 9.00 -13.97
C PHE A 103 3.46 10.42 -13.43
N SER A 104 2.30 10.66 -12.81
CA SER A 104 2.01 11.93 -12.16
C SER A 104 2.95 12.17 -10.99
N THR A 105 3.12 11.14 -10.15
CA THR A 105 4.03 11.18 -9.00
C THR A 105 5.46 11.44 -9.42
N LEU A 106 5.95 10.76 -10.46
CA LEU A 106 7.31 10.95 -10.98
C LEU A 106 7.54 12.37 -11.51
N LYS A 107 6.56 12.97 -12.19
CA LYS A 107 6.67 14.36 -12.67
C LYS A 107 6.75 15.35 -11.52
N LEU A 108 5.84 15.24 -10.53
CA LEU A 108 5.84 16.09 -9.34
C LEU A 108 7.11 15.89 -8.51
N LEU A 109 7.54 14.63 -8.33
CA LEU A 109 8.75 14.28 -7.59
C LEU A 109 10.00 14.79 -8.30
N GLY A 110 10.05 14.73 -9.63
CA GLY A 110 11.15 15.30 -10.41
C GLY A 110 11.28 16.80 -10.21
N LEU A 111 10.15 17.52 -10.23
CA LEU A 111 10.12 18.97 -10.00
C LEU A 111 10.51 19.33 -8.55
N VAL A 112 9.78 18.81 -7.57
CA VAL A 112 10.00 19.12 -6.14
C VAL A 112 11.35 18.59 -5.68
N GLY A 113 11.75 17.40 -6.14
CA GLY A 113 13.03 16.78 -5.83
C GLY A 113 14.21 17.60 -6.33
N SER A 114 14.14 18.13 -7.56
CA SER A 114 15.21 18.98 -8.11
C SER A 114 15.39 20.26 -7.28
N VAL A 115 14.29 20.92 -6.92
CA VAL A 115 14.32 22.14 -6.08
C VAL A 115 14.86 21.81 -4.68
N THR A 116 14.38 20.72 -4.08
CA THR A 116 14.83 20.27 -2.75
C THR A 116 16.31 19.91 -2.75
N PHE A 117 16.80 19.28 -3.82
CA PHE A 117 18.22 18.92 -3.98
C PHE A 117 19.12 20.16 -4.01
N LEU A 118 18.80 21.18 -4.81
CA LEU A 118 19.60 22.41 -4.89
C LEU A 118 19.59 23.18 -3.56
N ALA A 119 18.43 23.29 -2.93
CA ALA A 119 18.29 23.93 -1.62
C ALA A 119 19.07 23.17 -0.53
N GLY A 120 19.01 21.84 -0.56
CA GLY A 120 19.75 20.96 0.36
C GLY A 120 21.26 21.08 0.20
N ASN A 121 21.77 21.09 -1.04
CA ASN A 121 23.19 21.31 -1.30
C ASN A 121 23.67 22.65 -0.75
N SER A 122 22.90 23.72 -0.96
CA SER A 122 23.22 25.06 -0.46
C SER A 122 23.18 25.13 1.08
N LEU A 123 22.17 24.50 1.70
CA LEU A 123 22.05 24.38 3.15
C LEU A 123 23.27 23.67 3.73
N LEU A 124 23.59 22.47 3.23
CA LEU A 124 24.72 21.67 3.71
C LEU A 124 26.05 22.38 3.52
N ALA A 125 26.26 23.07 2.39
CA ALA A 125 27.45 23.88 2.15
C ALA A 125 27.59 25.02 3.16
N SER A 126 26.50 25.73 3.45
CA SER A 126 26.49 26.80 4.47
C SER A 126 26.82 26.27 5.87
N LEU A 127 26.29 25.10 6.22
CA LEU A 127 26.55 24.47 7.50
C LEU A 127 28.00 23.97 7.62
N ALA A 128 28.58 23.43 6.53
CA ALA A 128 29.98 23.06 6.47
C ALA A 128 30.90 24.27 6.65
N ALA A 129 30.62 25.38 5.96
CA ALA A 129 31.38 26.62 6.09
C ALA A 129 31.31 27.23 7.50
N GLN A 130 30.16 27.12 8.18
CA GLN A 130 30.04 27.53 9.57
C GLN A 130 30.89 26.67 10.51
N ARG A 131 30.94 25.35 10.28
CA ARG A 131 31.76 24.44 11.09
C ARG A 131 33.25 24.68 10.97
N THR A 132 33.75 25.09 9.81
CA THR A 132 35.18 25.39 9.61
C THR A 132 35.58 26.77 10.14
N LYS A 133 34.59 27.64 10.39
CA LYS A 133 34.82 29.01 10.88
C LYS A 133 34.81 29.10 12.41
N ASN A 134 34.21 28.12 13.08
CA ASN A 134 34.25 27.93 14.54
C ASN A 134 35.45 27.05 14.93
#